data_AF-A0A7J4NZ20-F1
#
_entry.id   AF-A0A7J4NZ20-F1
#
_cell.length_a   1.000
_cell.length_b   1.000
_cell.length_c   1.000
_cell.angle_alpha   90.00
_cell.angle_beta   90.00
_cell.angle_gamma   90.00
#
_symmetry.space_group_name_H-M   'P 1'
#
loop_
_entity.id
_entity.type
_entity.pdbx_description
1 polymer ?
#
loop_
_entity_poly.entity_id
_entity_poly.type
_entity_poly.pdbx_seq_one_letter_code
_entity_poly.pdbx_strand_id
1 'polypeptide(L)'
;AVSILYYPYPWSPVTTFLSDFGNVAQSPSGALIYNAGCIMTAVAAVAFYIGMGDWDGGALLGLGRIFGVSSGVALAMIGVFSEDFPPQHRFWSYFFFTINFFAILLTNVSLMRKEGYGRSTMVAGYALSAVTLAAFLFWGGAPAVEWFTVFASIAFALLVGYDTYKRDAKAGNLL
;
A
#
# COMPACT_ATOMS: atom_id res chain seq x y z
N ALA A 1 -8.20 6.23 9.63
CA ALA A 1 -8.10 6.95 10.92
C ALA A 1 -9.43 7.60 11.30
N VAL A 2 -10.05 8.42 10.45
CA VAL A 2 -11.34 9.07 10.77
C VAL A 2 -12.50 8.06 10.91
N SER A 3 -12.55 7.02 10.08
CA SER A 3 -13.58 5.97 10.14
C SER A 3 -13.68 5.26 11.51
N ILE A 4 -12.56 5.13 12.20
CA ILE A 4 -12.45 4.48 13.52
C ILE A 4 -13.31 5.21 14.57
N LEU A 5 -13.45 6.54 14.47
CA LEU A 5 -14.24 7.34 15.41
C LEU A 5 -15.73 7.00 15.38
N TYR A 6 -16.18 6.33 14.31
CA TYR A 6 -17.57 5.91 14.11
C TYR A 6 -17.78 4.42 14.39
N TYR A 7 -16.74 3.68 14.80
CA TYR A 7 -16.82 2.26 15.05
C TYR A 7 -17.37 1.98 16.46
N PRO A 8 -18.50 1.26 16.60
CA PRO A 8 -19.21 1.19 17.88
C PRO A 8 -18.67 0.12 18.84
N TYR A 9 -17.74 -0.73 18.39
CA TYR A 9 -17.22 -1.86 19.17
C TYR A 9 -15.79 -1.60 19.66
N PRO A 10 -15.37 -2.24 20.77
CA PRO A 10 -13.96 -2.28 21.15
C PRO A 10 -13.12 -2.85 20.00
N TRP A 11 -12.01 -2.21 19.70
CA TRP A 11 -11.14 -2.60 18.60
C TRP A 11 -9.67 -2.44 18.98
N SER A 12 -8.82 -3.22 18.30
CA SER A 12 -7.38 -3.03 18.31
C SER A 12 -6.78 -3.52 17.00
N PRO A 13 -5.61 -3.02 16.59
CA PRO A 13 -4.92 -3.53 15.41
C PRO A 13 -4.61 -5.03 15.46
N VAL A 14 -4.64 -5.67 16.63
CA VAL A 14 -4.35 -7.10 16.81
C VAL A 14 -5.62 -7.95 16.68
N THR A 15 -6.79 -7.39 16.94
CA THR A 15 -8.07 -8.12 17.04
C THR A 15 -9.07 -7.75 15.96
N THR A 16 -8.85 -6.64 15.25
CA THR A 16 -9.83 -6.06 14.32
C THR A 16 -9.11 -5.73 13.02
N PHE A 17 -9.59 -6.29 11.92
CA PHE A 17 -9.07 -5.99 10.59
C PHE A 17 -9.26 -4.51 10.29
N LEU A 18 -8.34 -3.93 9.55
CA LEU A 18 -8.48 -2.55 9.11
C LEU A 18 -9.68 -2.42 8.15
N SER A 19 -9.99 -3.47 7.38
CA SER A 19 -11.16 -3.54 6.51
C SER A 19 -12.50 -3.59 7.24
N ASP A 20 -12.54 -4.02 8.52
CA ASP A 20 -13.77 -4.07 9.32
C ASP A 20 -14.43 -2.68 9.43
N PHE A 21 -13.64 -1.60 9.42
CA PHE A 21 -14.17 -0.23 9.42
C PHE A 21 -14.89 0.16 8.12
N GLY A 22 -14.79 -0.67 7.07
CA GLY A 22 -15.49 -0.56 5.80
C GLY A 22 -16.86 -1.24 5.76
N ASN A 23 -17.25 -1.94 6.84
CA ASN A 23 -18.50 -2.69 6.91
C ASN A 23 -19.69 -1.78 7.26
N VAL A 24 -20.65 -1.64 6.34
CA VAL A 24 -21.81 -0.76 6.52
C VAL A 24 -22.72 -1.27 7.63
N ALA A 25 -22.84 -2.59 7.82
CA ALA A 25 -23.66 -3.15 8.89
C ALA A 25 -23.11 -2.84 10.30
N GLN A 26 -21.78 -2.70 10.44
CA GLN A 26 -21.13 -2.39 11.72
C GLN A 26 -21.01 -0.88 11.97
N SER A 27 -20.65 -0.09 10.96
CA SER A 27 -20.48 1.35 11.09
C SER A 27 -20.85 2.06 9.77
N PRO A 28 -22.12 2.46 9.56
CA PRO A 28 -22.54 3.04 8.28
C PRO A 28 -21.74 4.29 7.88
N SER A 29 -21.57 5.24 8.81
CA SER A 29 -20.80 6.46 8.57
C SER A 29 -19.29 6.19 8.47
N GLY A 30 -18.76 5.28 9.29
CA GLY A 30 -17.36 4.88 9.26
C GLY A 30 -16.99 4.18 7.95
N ALA A 31 -17.88 3.33 7.46
CA ALA A 31 -17.75 2.58 6.21
C ALA A 31 -17.65 3.51 5.01
N LEU A 32 -18.52 4.53 4.91
CA LEU A 32 -18.42 5.51 3.84
C LEU A 32 -17.04 6.19 3.81
N ILE A 33 -16.55 6.62 4.98
CA ILE A 33 -15.25 7.30 5.10
C ILE A 33 -14.11 6.35 4.77
N TYR A 34 -14.16 5.10 5.26
CA TYR A 34 -13.13 4.10 5.04
C TYR A 34 -13.04 3.71 3.55
N ASN A 35 -14.17 3.34 2.95
CA ASN A 35 -14.25 2.89 1.57
C ASN A 35 -13.86 4.00 0.59
N ALA A 36 -14.30 5.24 0.84
CA ALA A 36 -13.82 6.40 0.09
C ALA A 36 -12.31 6.62 0.28
N GLY A 37 -11.80 6.42 1.50
CA GLY A 37 -10.38 6.46 1.81
C GLY A 37 -9.56 5.45 1.01
N CYS A 38 -10.04 4.21 0.87
CA CYS A 38 -9.43 3.18 0.02
C CYS A 38 -9.35 3.65 -1.44
N ILE A 39 -10.45 4.17 -1.99
CA ILE A 39 -10.51 4.66 -3.38
C ILE A 39 -9.56 5.85 -3.59
N MET A 40 -9.53 6.81 -2.67
CA MET A 40 -8.62 7.96 -2.76
C MET A 40 -7.15 7.52 -2.65
N THR A 41 -6.84 6.60 -1.75
CA THR A 41 -5.49 6.04 -1.59
C THR A 41 -5.08 5.26 -2.83
N ALA A 42 -6.00 4.53 -3.45
CA ALA A 42 -5.78 3.85 -4.72
C ALA A 42 -5.40 4.81 -5.85
N VAL A 43 -6.11 5.93 -5.99
CA VAL A 43 -5.77 6.98 -6.98
C VAL A 43 -4.37 7.54 -6.73
N ALA A 44 -4.04 7.84 -5.47
CA ALA A 44 -2.71 8.31 -5.10
C ALA A 44 -1.62 7.26 -5.38
N ALA A 45 -1.88 5.99 -5.09
CA ALA A 45 -0.95 4.89 -5.36
C ALA A 45 -0.70 4.69 -6.85
N VAL A 46 -1.76 4.75 -7.69
CA VAL A 46 -1.64 4.69 -9.15
C VAL A 46 -0.79 5.86 -9.66
N ALA A 47 -1.08 7.08 -9.21
CA ALA A 47 -0.30 8.27 -9.59
C ALA A 47 1.18 8.13 -9.18
N PHE A 48 1.44 7.63 -7.97
CA PHE A 48 2.79 7.35 -7.47
C PHE A 48 3.55 6.40 -8.38
N TYR A 49 3.00 5.22 -8.69
CA TYR A 49 3.69 4.23 -9.54
C TYR A 49 3.84 4.67 -11.00
N ILE A 50 2.92 5.49 -11.52
CA ILE A 50 3.10 6.15 -12.81
C ILE A 50 4.27 7.12 -12.75
N GLY A 51 4.32 7.99 -11.72
CA GLY A 51 5.36 8.99 -11.50
C GLY A 51 6.76 8.41 -11.27
N MET A 52 6.88 7.14 -10.90
CA MET A 52 8.17 6.44 -10.83
C MET A 52 8.89 6.27 -12.19
N GLY A 53 8.29 6.72 -13.31
CA GLY A 53 8.89 6.68 -14.63
C GLY A 53 10.23 7.43 -14.75
N ASP A 54 10.48 8.40 -13.88
CA ASP A 54 11.70 9.22 -13.88
C ASP A 54 12.91 8.51 -13.25
N TRP A 55 12.73 7.30 -12.74
CA TRP A 55 13.82 6.48 -12.25
C TRP A 55 14.33 5.54 -13.35
N ASP A 56 15.65 5.54 -13.57
CA ASP A 56 16.28 4.56 -14.44
C ASP A 56 16.38 3.19 -13.73
N GLY A 57 15.30 2.42 -13.74
CA GLY A 57 15.25 1.07 -13.14
C GLY A 57 15.12 -0.07 -14.17
N GLY A 58 15.12 0.24 -15.47
CA GLY A 58 14.95 -0.75 -16.53
C GLY A 58 13.67 -1.59 -16.41
N ALA A 59 13.73 -2.82 -16.93
CA ALA A 59 12.56 -3.71 -16.99
C ALA A 59 12.03 -4.11 -15.61
N LEU A 60 12.89 -4.19 -14.59
CA LEU A 60 12.49 -4.61 -13.25
C LEU A 60 11.61 -3.56 -12.56
N LEU A 61 11.99 -2.29 -12.66
CA LEU A 61 11.12 -1.19 -12.23
C LEU A 61 9.85 -1.12 -13.07
N GLY A 62 9.94 -1.37 -14.39
CA GLY A 62 8.76 -1.47 -15.26
C GLY A 62 7.72 -2.47 -14.73
N LEU A 63 8.16 -3.68 -14.36
CA LEU A 63 7.29 -4.69 -13.75
C LEU A 63 6.77 -4.25 -12.37
N GLY A 64 7.64 -3.67 -11.52
CA GLY A 64 7.24 -3.12 -10.23
C GLY A 64 6.13 -2.07 -10.35
N ARG A 65 6.21 -1.19 -11.35
CA ARG A 65 5.19 -0.18 -11.66
C ARG A 65 3.88 -0.79 -12.14
N ILE A 66 3.94 -1.80 -13.03
CA ILE A 66 2.73 -2.51 -13.50
C ILE A 66 2.00 -3.15 -12.32
N PHE A 67 2.73 -3.85 -11.44
CA PHE A 67 2.15 -4.43 -10.23
C PHE A 67 1.65 -3.38 -9.25
N GLY A 68 2.34 -2.26 -9.11
CA GLY A 68 1.92 -1.16 -8.25
C GLY A 68 0.66 -0.44 -8.74
N VAL A 69 0.53 -0.20 -10.05
CA VAL A 69 -0.71 0.31 -10.64
C VAL A 69 -1.83 -0.71 -10.45
N SER A 70 -1.55 -1.98 -10.66
CA SER A 70 -2.52 -3.07 -10.43
C SER A 70 -2.95 -3.17 -8.96
N SER A 71 -2.04 -2.93 -8.00
CA SER A 71 -2.36 -2.87 -6.57
C SER A 71 -3.26 -1.69 -6.25
N GLY A 72 -2.99 -0.52 -6.83
CA GLY A 72 -3.89 0.64 -6.73
C GLY A 72 -5.30 0.31 -7.21
N VAL A 73 -5.43 -0.32 -8.39
CA VAL A 73 -6.75 -0.76 -8.89
C VAL A 73 -7.41 -1.74 -7.92
N ALA A 74 -6.69 -2.75 -7.44
CA ALA A 74 -7.21 -3.71 -6.46
C ALA A 74 -7.70 -3.02 -5.17
N LEU A 75 -6.97 -2.02 -4.66
CA LEU A 75 -7.37 -1.24 -3.48
C LEU A 75 -8.64 -0.42 -3.72
N ALA A 76 -8.82 0.13 -4.93
CA ALA A 76 -10.08 0.79 -5.27
C ALA A 76 -11.24 -0.23 -5.25
N MET A 77 -11.01 -1.44 -5.77
CA MET A 77 -12.01 -2.50 -5.76
C MET A 77 -12.34 -3.00 -4.36
N ILE A 78 -11.40 -2.97 -3.40
CA ILE A 78 -11.66 -3.24 -1.97
C ILE A 78 -12.63 -2.21 -1.38
N GLY A 79 -12.49 -0.93 -1.76
CA GLY A 79 -13.42 0.12 -1.33
C GLY A 79 -14.81 0.00 -1.98
N VAL A 80 -14.88 -0.44 -3.24
CA VAL A 80 -16.15 -0.66 -3.96
C VAL A 80 -16.87 -1.92 -3.45
N PHE A 81 -16.14 -3.02 -3.33
CA PHE A 81 -16.60 -4.27 -2.75
C PHE A 81 -16.12 -4.36 -1.30
N SER A 82 -16.76 -3.57 -0.45
CA SER A 82 -16.52 -3.53 0.99
C SER A 82 -16.76 -4.89 1.66
N GLU A 83 -16.52 -4.98 2.97
CA GLU A 83 -16.82 -6.17 3.79
C GLU A 83 -18.29 -6.63 3.73
N ASP A 84 -19.19 -5.79 3.19
CA ASP A 84 -20.58 -6.18 2.90
C ASP A 84 -20.68 -7.20 1.74
N PHE A 85 -19.60 -7.37 0.96
CA PHE A 85 -19.47 -8.34 -0.14
C PHE A 85 -18.28 -9.30 0.10
N PRO A 86 -18.35 -10.21 1.10
CA PRO A 86 -17.17 -10.94 1.58
C PRO A 86 -16.38 -11.72 0.51
N PRO A 87 -17.01 -12.42 -0.45
CA PRO A 87 -16.27 -13.14 -1.49
C PRO A 87 -15.43 -12.21 -2.38
N GLN A 88 -16.02 -11.11 -2.83
CA GLN A 88 -15.38 -10.12 -3.69
C GLN A 88 -14.31 -9.35 -2.92
N HIS A 89 -14.64 -8.91 -1.70
CA HIS A 89 -13.71 -8.22 -0.82
C HIS A 89 -12.45 -9.05 -0.61
N ARG A 90 -12.61 -10.31 -0.20
CA ARG A 90 -11.49 -11.22 0.05
C ARG A 90 -10.64 -11.45 -1.21
N PHE A 91 -11.27 -11.63 -2.37
CA PHE A 91 -10.54 -11.78 -3.63
C PHE A 91 -9.66 -10.56 -3.92
N TRP A 92 -10.23 -9.35 -3.86
CA TRP A 92 -9.50 -8.12 -4.13
C TRP A 92 -8.44 -7.83 -3.07
N SER A 93 -8.68 -8.15 -1.80
CA SER A 93 -7.71 -8.05 -0.72
C SER A 93 -6.51 -8.97 -0.94
N TYR A 94 -6.72 -10.25 -1.25
CA TYR A 94 -5.59 -11.16 -1.55
C TYR A 94 -4.81 -10.73 -2.79
N PHE A 95 -5.52 -10.28 -3.83
CA PHE A 95 -4.89 -9.78 -5.04
C PHE A 95 -4.05 -8.53 -4.73
N PHE A 96 -4.62 -7.54 -4.03
CA PHE A 96 -3.94 -6.32 -3.58
C PHE A 96 -2.66 -6.63 -2.79
N PHE A 97 -2.75 -7.40 -1.70
CA PHE A 97 -1.60 -7.65 -0.85
C PHE A 97 -0.48 -8.41 -1.58
N THR A 98 -0.86 -9.35 -2.45
CA THR A 98 0.09 -10.14 -3.24
C THR A 98 0.83 -9.27 -4.26
N ILE A 99 0.11 -8.52 -5.08
CA ILE A 99 0.74 -7.69 -6.13
C ILE A 99 1.44 -6.46 -5.54
N ASN A 100 0.95 -5.91 -4.42
CA ASN A 100 1.65 -4.85 -3.68
C ASN A 100 2.99 -5.32 -3.13
N PHE A 101 3.05 -6.55 -2.57
CA PHE A 101 4.30 -7.17 -2.15
C PHE A 101 5.32 -7.20 -3.30
N PHE A 102 4.93 -7.72 -4.46
CA PHE A 102 5.82 -7.75 -5.61
C PHE A 102 6.17 -6.36 -6.13
N ALA A 103 5.22 -5.42 -6.15
CA ALA A 103 5.47 -4.04 -6.57
C ALA A 103 6.58 -3.40 -5.75
N ILE A 104 6.50 -3.51 -4.41
CA ILE A 104 7.49 -2.96 -3.48
C ILE A 104 8.83 -3.68 -3.62
N LEU A 105 8.83 -5.02 -3.65
CA LEU A 105 10.06 -5.81 -3.75
C LEU A 105 10.81 -5.51 -5.05
N LEU A 106 10.14 -5.53 -6.20
CA LEU A 106 10.75 -5.29 -7.51
C LEU A 106 11.25 -3.85 -7.63
N THR A 107 10.47 -2.87 -7.16
CA THR A 107 10.89 -1.46 -7.10
C THR A 107 12.16 -1.33 -6.26
N ASN A 108 12.19 -1.94 -5.09
CA ASN A 108 13.32 -1.82 -4.18
C ASN A 108 14.59 -2.48 -4.73
N VAL A 109 14.48 -3.70 -5.28
CA VAL A 109 15.59 -4.40 -5.95
C VAL A 109 16.09 -3.58 -7.14
N SER A 110 15.19 -2.96 -7.89
CA SER A 110 15.54 -2.15 -9.05
C SER A 110 16.30 -0.88 -8.70
N LEU A 111 16.01 -0.27 -7.54
CA LEU A 111 16.56 1.03 -7.17
C LEU A 111 17.69 0.96 -6.15
N MET A 112 17.93 -0.17 -5.48
CA MET A 112 18.88 -0.29 -4.37
C MET A 112 20.33 0.15 -4.67
N ARG A 113 20.73 0.22 -5.96
CA ARG A 113 22.06 0.68 -6.40
C ARG A 113 22.03 2.01 -7.14
N LYS A 114 20.86 2.66 -7.27
CA LYS A 114 20.70 3.89 -8.03
C LYS A 114 21.05 5.09 -7.16
N GLU A 115 21.78 6.04 -7.74
CA GLU A 115 22.10 7.29 -7.05
C GLU A 115 20.80 8.03 -6.69
N GLY A 116 20.76 8.56 -5.46
CA GLY A 116 19.59 9.26 -4.93
C GLY A 116 18.60 8.35 -4.19
N TYR A 117 18.65 7.02 -4.39
CA TYR A 117 17.81 6.10 -3.62
C TYR A 117 18.40 5.87 -2.23
N GLY A 118 17.66 6.25 -1.19
CA GLY A 118 18.12 6.31 0.18
C GLY A 118 18.22 4.94 0.84
N ARG A 119 19.24 4.77 1.71
CA ARG A 119 19.40 3.54 2.50
C ARG A 119 18.19 3.26 3.39
N SER A 120 17.57 4.30 3.97
CA SER A 120 16.36 4.15 4.80
C SER A 120 15.19 3.61 4.00
N THR A 121 14.95 4.12 2.79
CA THR A 121 13.93 3.66 1.85
C THR A 121 14.16 2.20 1.45
N MET A 122 15.41 1.86 1.15
CA MET A 122 15.82 0.50 0.85
C MET A 122 15.53 -0.48 2.00
N VAL A 123 15.94 -0.12 3.23
CA VAL A 123 15.71 -0.95 4.42
C VAL A 123 14.21 -1.08 4.70
N ALA A 124 13.46 0.02 4.62
CA ALA A 124 12.01 0.01 4.82
C ALA A 124 11.29 -0.91 3.82
N GLY A 125 11.63 -0.83 2.53
CA GLY A 125 11.02 -1.67 1.50
C GLY A 125 11.31 -3.16 1.69
N TYR A 126 12.55 -3.52 2.07
CA TYR A 126 12.92 -4.92 2.32
C TYR A 126 12.30 -5.46 3.61
N ALA A 127 12.28 -4.66 4.67
CA ALA A 127 11.63 -5.03 5.93
C ALA A 127 10.13 -5.27 5.72
N LEU A 128 9.44 -4.36 5.02
CA LEU A 128 8.04 -4.50 4.64
C LEU A 128 7.78 -5.77 3.83
N SER A 129 8.62 -6.02 2.83
CA SER A 129 8.51 -7.22 1.99
C SER A 129 8.70 -8.50 2.83
N ALA A 130 9.71 -8.53 3.70
CA ALA A 130 10.00 -9.68 4.56
C ALA A 130 8.85 -9.95 5.56
N VAL A 131 8.33 -8.92 6.22
CA VAL A 131 7.19 -9.05 7.15
C VAL A 131 5.94 -9.50 6.40
N THR A 132 5.66 -8.93 5.23
CA THR A 132 4.50 -9.32 4.42
C THR A 132 4.59 -10.79 3.99
N LEU A 133 5.76 -11.23 3.50
CA LEU A 133 5.98 -12.62 3.13
C LEU A 133 5.84 -13.56 4.34
N ALA A 134 6.47 -13.24 5.47
CA ALA A 134 6.36 -14.04 6.69
C ALA A 134 4.90 -14.14 7.15
N ALA A 135 4.16 -13.04 7.13
CA ALA A 135 2.76 -13.04 7.52
C ALA A 135 1.88 -13.91 6.62
N PHE A 136 2.12 -13.90 5.31
CA PHE A 136 1.44 -14.80 4.38
C PHE A 136 1.75 -16.27 4.66
N LEU A 137 3.00 -16.60 4.95
CA LEU A 137 3.44 -17.98 5.17
C LEU A 137 2.99 -18.55 6.52
N PHE A 138 2.94 -17.73 7.57
CA PHE A 138 2.77 -18.23 8.95
C PHE A 138 1.44 -17.85 9.60
N TRP A 139 0.78 -16.77 9.17
CA TRP A 139 -0.40 -16.24 9.86
C TRP A 139 -1.65 -16.12 8.99
N GLY A 140 -1.57 -16.44 7.70
CA GLY A 140 -2.75 -16.52 6.82
C GLY A 140 -3.55 -15.22 6.69
N GLY A 141 -2.98 -14.08 7.06
CA GLY A 141 -3.65 -12.77 7.10
C GLY A 141 -4.24 -12.43 8.47
N ALA A 142 -3.39 -12.19 9.47
CA ALA A 142 -3.83 -11.68 10.78
C ALA A 142 -4.14 -10.17 10.72
N PRO A 143 -5.05 -9.63 11.56
CA PRO A 143 -5.38 -8.21 11.60
C PRO A 143 -4.14 -7.29 11.68
N ALA A 144 -3.22 -7.59 12.59
CA ALA A 144 -2.02 -6.76 12.80
C ALA A 144 -1.16 -6.62 11.53
N VAL A 145 -1.17 -7.65 10.68
CA VAL A 145 -0.44 -7.67 9.42
C VAL A 145 -1.07 -6.71 8.43
N GLU A 146 -2.40 -6.72 8.30
CA GLU A 146 -3.10 -5.79 7.40
C GLU A 146 -2.77 -4.35 7.77
N TRP A 147 -2.91 -4.00 9.06
CA TRP A 147 -2.57 -2.68 9.56
C TRP A 147 -1.12 -2.32 9.22
N PHE A 148 -0.18 -3.18 9.59
CA PHE A 148 1.24 -2.96 9.32
C PHE A 148 1.49 -2.75 7.83
N THR A 149 1.03 -3.65 6.96
CA THR A 149 1.31 -3.62 5.53
C THR A 149 0.74 -2.37 4.87
N VAL A 150 -0.48 -1.94 5.23
CA VAL A 150 -1.08 -0.71 4.68
C VAL A 150 -0.28 0.53 5.08
N PHE A 151 -0.02 0.74 6.37
CA PHE A 151 0.69 1.93 6.83
C PHE A 151 2.17 1.93 6.41
N ALA A 152 2.83 0.78 6.42
CA ALA A 152 4.20 0.66 5.95
C ALA A 152 4.31 0.88 4.43
N SER A 153 3.32 0.47 3.63
CA SER A 153 3.30 0.74 2.19
C SER A 153 3.19 2.24 1.90
N ILE A 154 2.36 2.96 2.65
CA ILE A 154 2.27 4.43 2.56
C ILE A 154 3.60 5.08 2.97
N ALA A 155 4.19 4.65 4.09
CA ALA A 155 5.48 5.16 4.53
C ALA A 155 6.60 4.91 3.50
N PHE A 156 6.61 3.73 2.88
CA PHE A 156 7.53 3.41 1.79
C PHE A 156 7.34 4.35 0.59
N ALA A 157 6.11 4.57 0.13
CA ALA A 157 5.84 5.49 -0.97
C ALA A 157 6.30 6.93 -0.66
N LEU A 158 6.07 7.41 0.56
CA LEU A 158 6.54 8.72 1.01
C LEU A 158 8.07 8.83 1.04
N LEU A 159 8.76 7.78 1.48
CA LEU A 159 10.23 7.72 1.48
C LEU A 159 10.80 7.74 0.05
N VAL A 160 10.20 6.99 -0.88
CA VAL A 160 10.57 7.03 -2.30
C VAL A 160 10.33 8.42 -2.89
N GLY A 161 9.19 9.04 -2.57
CA GLY A 161 8.89 10.41 -3.00
C GLY A 161 9.90 11.42 -2.47
N TYR A 162 10.30 11.29 -1.20
CA TYR A 162 11.34 12.12 -0.60
C TYR A 162 12.71 11.94 -1.26
N ASP A 163 13.11 10.70 -1.54
CA ASP A 163 14.35 10.41 -2.27
C ASP A 163 14.34 11.01 -3.68
N THR A 164 13.19 10.93 -4.37
CA THR A 164 12.98 11.54 -5.68
C THR A 164 13.17 13.06 -5.61
N TYR A 165 12.49 13.72 -4.66
CA TYR A 165 12.63 15.16 -4.42
C TYR A 165 14.08 15.56 -4.15
N LYS A 166 14.80 14.83 -3.28
CA LYS A 166 16.21 15.13 -2.97
C LYS A 166 17.12 14.98 -4.17
N ARG A 167 16.92 13.92 -4.95
CA ARG A 167 17.67 13.65 -6.18
C ARG A 167 17.49 14.80 -7.16
N ASP A 168 16.25 15.22 -7.39
CA ASP A 168 15.92 16.26 -8.35
C ASP A 168 16.38 17.65 -7.87
N ALA A 169 16.31 17.93 -6.57
CA ALA A 169 16.89 19.12 -5.95
C ALA A 169 18.41 19.20 -6.18
N LYS A 170 19.13 18.08 -6.00
CA LYS A 170 20.58 18.00 -6.23
C LYS A 170 20.93 18.17 -7.71
N ALA A 171 20.07 17.72 -8.61
CA ALA A 171 20.24 17.85 -10.05
C ALA A 171 19.91 19.26 -10.60
N GLY A 172 19.28 20.12 -9.79
CA GLY A 172 18.84 21.45 -10.23
C GLY A 172 17.54 21.42 -11.07
N ASN A 173 16.77 20.33 -10.99
CA ASN A 173 15.55 20.12 -11.78
C ASN A 173 14.28 20.65 -11.09
N LEU A 174 14.41 21.29 -9.92
CA LEU A 174 13.31 21.96 -9.21
C LEU A 174 13.22 23.42 -9.67
N LEU A 175 12.83 23.64 -10.93
CA LEU A 175 12.52 24.95 -11.52
C LEU A 175 11.25 24.86 -12.36
#